data_AF-A0A7W9SUX8-F1
#
_entry.id   AF-A0A7W9SUX8-F1
#
_cell.length_a   1.000
_cell.length_b   1.000
_cell.length_c   1.000
_cell.angle_alpha   90.00
_cell.angle_beta   90.00
_cell.angle_gamma   90.00
#
_symmetry.space_group_name_H-M   'P 1'
#
loop_
_entity.id
_entity.type
_entity.pdbx_description
1 polymer ?
#
loop_
_entity_poly.entity_id
_entity_poly.type
_entity_poly.pdbx_seq_one_letter_code
_entity_poly.pdbx_strand_id
1 'polypeptide(L)'
;MKKLLVTLFSLSLTALPALAQEAEARSRPSLLEGIVSTVLYGAIGIALAIIGFKLFDRAIHADIEKEIFENKNMAAAILAGAVVLGVSLIVAMTIHS
;
A
#
# COMPACT_ATOMS: atom_id res chain seq x y z
N MET A 1 23.98 -25.61 35.98
CA MET A 1 24.34 -25.85 34.56
C MET A 1 23.23 -25.45 33.57
N LYS A 2 21.94 -25.76 33.81
CA LYS A 2 20.84 -25.41 32.90
C LYS A 2 20.67 -23.91 32.59
N LYS A 3 20.92 -23.02 33.58
CA LYS A 3 20.81 -21.56 33.40
C LYS A 3 21.86 -20.99 32.43
N LEU A 4 23.07 -21.56 32.41
CA LEU A 4 24.16 -21.12 31.52
C LEU A 4 23.85 -21.46 30.05
N LEU A 5 23.26 -22.63 29.81
CA LEU A 5 22.88 -23.09 28.48
C LEU A 5 21.73 -22.24 27.89
N VAL A 6 20.77 -21.82 28.72
CA VAL A 6 19.67 -20.94 28.30
C VAL A 6 20.18 -19.54 27.95
N THR A 7 21.13 -18.99 28.72
CA THR A 7 21.70 -17.66 28.45
C THR A 7 22.55 -17.62 27.18
N LEU A 8 23.33 -18.69 26.90
CA LEU A 8 24.09 -18.80 25.65
C LEU A 8 23.19 -18.94 24.42
N PHE A 9 22.07 -19.66 24.56
CA PHE A 9 21.08 -19.82 23.47
C PHE A 9 20.31 -18.52 23.20
N SER A 10 19.95 -17.75 24.23
CA SER A 10 19.31 -16.44 24.05
C SER A 10 20.26 -15.40 23.44
N LEU A 11 21.56 -15.49 23.74
CA LEU A 11 22.57 -14.58 23.20
C LEU A 11 22.84 -14.83 21.70
N SER A 12 22.76 -16.08 21.24
CA SER A 12 22.85 -16.38 19.80
C SER A 12 21.56 -15.97 19.06
N LEU A 13 20.39 -16.12 19.70
CA LEU A 13 19.11 -15.74 19.13
C LEU A 13 18.96 -14.24 18.92
N THR A 14 19.53 -13.41 19.80
CA THR A 14 19.56 -11.95 19.65
C THR A 14 20.67 -11.45 18.73
N ALA A 15 21.73 -12.24 18.48
CA ALA A 15 22.81 -11.87 17.55
C ALA A 15 22.50 -12.16 16.07
N LEU A 16 21.58 -13.08 15.79
CA LEU A 16 21.11 -13.39 14.43
C LEU A 16 20.56 -12.16 13.66
N PRO A 17 19.66 -11.33 14.24
CA PRO A 17 19.17 -10.14 13.55
C PRO A 17 20.25 -9.08 13.36
N ALA A 18 21.29 -9.02 14.22
CA ALA A 18 22.38 -8.06 14.05
C ALA A 18 23.21 -8.36 12.78
N LEU A 19 23.53 -9.63 12.52
CA LEU A 19 24.22 -10.06 11.30
C LEU A 19 23.33 -9.95 10.05
N ALA A 20 22.03 -10.21 10.19
CA ALA A 20 21.05 -10.00 9.11
C ALA A 20 20.92 -8.50 8.75
N GLN A 21 20.93 -7.63 9.76
CA GLN A 21 20.80 -6.19 9.58
C GLN A 21 22.06 -5.57 8.95
N GLU A 22 23.25 -6.11 9.22
CA GLU A 22 24.48 -5.74 8.51
C GLU A 22 24.47 -6.21 7.04
N ALA A 23 23.90 -7.38 6.75
CA ALA A 23 23.73 -7.87 5.37
C ALA A 23 22.73 -7.00 4.58
N GLU A 24 21.65 -6.54 5.21
CA GLU A 24 20.65 -5.66 4.61
C GLU A 24 21.18 -4.21 4.46
N ALA A 25 22.02 -3.75 5.39
CA ALA A 25 22.73 -2.48 5.29
C ALA A 25 23.69 -2.43 4.08
N ARG A 26 24.24 -3.58 3.65
CA ARG A 26 25.08 -3.68 2.45
C ARG A 26 24.27 -3.65 1.13
N SER A 27 23.00 -4.05 1.19
CA SER A 27 22.07 -4.14 0.05
C SER A 27 21.01 -3.04 0.05
N ARG A 28 21.26 -1.88 0.69
CA ARG A 28 20.33 -0.76 0.64
C ARG A 28 20.27 -0.23 -0.79
N PRO A 29 19.09 -0.23 -1.45
CA PRO A 29 18.96 0.40 -2.75
C PRO A 29 19.42 1.85 -2.64
N SER A 30 20.03 2.35 -3.71
CA SER A 30 20.46 3.75 -3.73
C SER A 30 19.25 4.67 -3.47
N LEU A 31 19.46 5.83 -2.83
CA LEU A 31 18.35 6.74 -2.56
C LEU A 31 17.59 7.12 -3.83
N LEU A 32 18.31 7.22 -4.95
CA LEU A 32 17.73 7.46 -6.26
C LEU A 32 16.77 6.33 -6.68
N GLU A 33 17.18 5.08 -6.51
CA GLU A 33 16.36 3.90 -6.82
C GLU A 33 15.13 3.80 -5.90
N GLY A 34 15.27 4.14 -4.62
CA GLY A 34 14.14 4.22 -3.68
C GLY A 34 13.12 5.31 -4.07
N ILE A 35 13.58 6.47 -4.51
CA ILE A 35 12.69 7.55 -4.99
C ILE A 35 12.00 7.15 -6.29
N VAL A 36 12.75 6.61 -7.25
CA VAL A 36 12.20 6.19 -8.55
C VAL A 36 11.12 5.13 -8.37
N SER A 37 11.37 4.11 -7.55
CA SER A 37 10.39 3.07 -7.25
C SER A 37 9.15 3.64 -6.55
N THR A 38 9.32 4.52 -5.55
CA THR A 38 8.19 5.17 -4.87
C THR A 38 7.30 5.96 -5.83
N VAL A 39 7.90 6.74 -6.73
CA VAL A 39 7.17 7.53 -7.74
C VAL A 39 6.47 6.61 -8.73
N LEU A 40 7.13 5.55 -9.20
CA LEU A 40 6.53 4.58 -10.14
C LEU A 40 5.32 3.89 -9.51
N TYR A 41 5.47 3.30 -8.31
CA TYR A 41 4.37 2.60 -7.64
C TYR A 41 3.25 3.56 -7.23
N GLY A 42 3.57 4.79 -6.82
CA GLY A 42 2.58 5.83 -6.56
C GLY A 42 1.78 6.19 -7.81
N ALA A 43 2.44 6.42 -8.94
CA ALA A 43 1.78 6.73 -10.21
C ALA A 43 0.91 5.58 -10.71
N ILE A 44 1.40 4.34 -10.60
CA ILE A 44 0.64 3.12 -10.91
C ILE A 44 -0.62 3.06 -10.04
N GLY A 45 -0.49 3.26 -8.73
CA GLY A 45 -1.64 3.23 -7.82
C GLY A 45 -2.71 4.27 -8.16
N ILE A 46 -2.30 5.50 -8.49
CA ILE A 46 -3.23 6.55 -8.94
C ILE A 46 -3.94 6.14 -10.24
N ALA A 47 -3.21 5.59 -11.21
CA ALA A 47 -3.79 5.12 -12.46
C ALA A 47 -4.82 4.01 -12.23
N LEU A 48 -4.52 3.04 -11.36
CA LEU A 48 -5.47 1.98 -10.99
C LEU A 48 -6.70 2.53 -10.26
N ALA A 49 -6.55 3.51 -9.37
CA ALA A 49 -7.68 4.14 -8.69
C ALA A 49 -8.65 4.80 -9.68
N ILE A 50 -8.12 5.53 -10.67
CA ILE A 50 -8.92 6.16 -11.74
C ILE A 50 -9.64 5.10 -12.58
N ILE A 51 -8.93 4.04 -12.99
CA ILE A 51 -9.51 2.96 -13.78
C ILE A 51 -10.60 2.23 -12.99
N GLY A 52 -10.36 1.93 -11.71
CA GLY A 52 -11.33 1.29 -10.84
C GLY A 52 -12.60 2.12 -10.67
N PHE A 53 -12.45 3.44 -10.48
CA PHE A 53 -13.59 4.35 -10.42
C PHE A 53 -14.38 4.38 -11.74
N LYS A 54 -13.72 4.52 -12.89
CA LYS A 54 -14.40 4.49 -14.20
C LYS A 54 -15.09 3.16 -14.49
N LEU A 55 -14.49 2.05 -14.07
CA LEU A 55 -15.09 0.73 -14.24
C LEU A 55 -16.35 0.59 -13.38
N PHE A 56 -16.32 1.10 -12.15
CA PHE A 56 -17.46 1.13 -11.25
C PHE A 56 -18.60 2.00 -11.78
N ASP A 57 -18.30 3.22 -12.23
CA ASP A 57 -19.26 4.14 -12.85
C ASP A 57 -19.98 3.48 -14.05
N ARG A 58 -19.20 2.79 -14.90
CA ARG A 58 -19.74 2.04 -16.03
C ARG A 58 -20.55 0.81 -15.62
N ALA A 59 -20.23 0.16 -14.51
CA ALA A 59 -20.99 -0.97 -14.01
C ALA A 59 -22.38 -0.55 -13.48
N ILE A 60 -22.45 0.59 -12.80
CA ILE A 60 -23.69 1.11 -12.22
C ILE A 60 -24.61 1.75 -13.28
N HIS A 61 -24.07 2.13 -14.44
CA HIS A 61 -24.82 2.84 -15.49
C HIS A 61 -25.52 4.11 -14.96
N ALA A 62 -25.00 4.69 -13.89
CA ALA A 62 -25.48 5.96 -13.34
C ALA A 62 -24.39 6.99 -13.58
N ASP A 63 -24.75 8.15 -14.14
CA ASP A 63 -23.81 9.26 -14.33
C ASP A 63 -23.53 9.92 -12.96
N ILE A 64 -22.61 9.35 -12.18
CA ILE A 64 -22.28 9.83 -10.83
C ILE A 64 -21.81 11.29 -10.88
N GLU A 65 -21.04 11.68 -11.89
CA GLU A 65 -20.63 13.09 -12.09
C GLU A 65 -21.82 14.01 -12.24
N LYS A 66 -22.80 13.63 -13.06
CA LYS A 66 -23.99 14.44 -13.30
C LYS A 66 -24.84 14.57 -12.03
N GLU A 67 -24.96 13.47 -11.29
CA GLU A 67 -25.69 13.41 -10.03
C GLU A 67 -25.04 14.28 -8.94
N ILE A 68 -23.70 14.37 -8.92
CA ILE A 68 -22.95 15.23 -8.00
C ILE A 68 -23.02 16.71 -8.40
N PHE A 69 -22.76 17.02 -9.68
CA PHE A 69 -22.62 18.41 -10.13
C PHE A 69 -23.95 19.10 -10.46
N GLU A 70 -24.88 18.40 -11.11
CA GLU A 70 -26.17 18.98 -11.50
C GLU A 70 -27.23 18.78 -10.41
N ASN A 71 -27.40 17.55 -9.95
CA ASN A 71 -28.44 17.22 -8.97
C ASN A 71 -28.03 17.50 -7.51
N LYS A 72 -26.75 17.85 -7.28
CA LYS A 72 -26.18 18.14 -5.94
C LYS A 72 -26.45 17.03 -4.92
N ASN A 73 -26.44 15.79 -5.37
CA ASN A 73 -26.76 14.66 -4.55
C ASN A 73 -25.54 14.25 -3.70
N MET A 74 -25.63 14.54 -2.40
CA MET A 74 -24.60 14.18 -1.43
C MET A 74 -24.39 12.67 -1.30
N ALA A 75 -25.43 11.85 -1.54
CA ALA A 75 -25.30 10.39 -1.46
C ALA A 75 -24.38 9.87 -2.59
N ALA A 76 -24.49 10.43 -3.79
CA ALA A 76 -23.61 10.08 -4.91
C ALA A 76 -22.16 10.48 -4.63
N ALA A 77 -21.93 11.64 -4.00
CA ALA A 77 -20.59 12.08 -3.61
C ALA A 77 -19.96 11.17 -2.54
N ILE A 78 -20.74 10.74 -1.53
CA ILE A 78 -20.28 9.81 -0.51
C ILE A 78 -19.97 8.44 -1.11
N LEU A 79 -20.82 7.95 -2.01
CA LEU A 79 -20.60 6.68 -2.72
C LEU A 79 -19.31 6.74 -3.56
N ALA A 80 -19.11 7.81 -4.33
CA ALA A 80 -17.90 8.01 -5.11
C ALA A 80 -16.65 7.99 -4.22
N GLY A 81 -16.67 8.70 -3.09
CA GLY A 81 -15.60 8.69 -2.10
C GLY A 81 -15.34 7.29 -1.53
N ALA A 82 -16.39 6.55 -1.15
CA ALA A 82 -16.26 5.20 -0.62
C ALA A 82 -15.65 4.21 -1.62
N VAL A 83 -16.00 4.33 -2.90
CA VAL A 83 -15.45 3.49 -3.98
C VAL A 83 -13.97 3.78 -4.19
N VAL A 84 -13.59 5.06 -4.27
CA VAL A 84 -12.18 5.46 -4.42
C VAL A 84 -11.35 4.98 -3.23
N LEU A 85 -11.87 5.09 -2.01
CA LEU A 85 -11.22 4.56 -0.81
C LEU A 85 -11.07 3.03 -0.86
N GLY A 86 -12.12 2.31 -1.25
CA GLY A 86 -12.09 0.86 -1.39
C GLY A 86 -11.04 0.37 -2.40
N VAL A 87 -11.01 0.97 -3.59
CA VAL A 87 -10.03 0.63 -4.63
C VAL A 87 -8.61 0.95 -4.15
N SER A 88 -8.41 2.12 -3.52
CA SER A 88 -7.10 2.51 -2.99
C SER A 88 -6.59 1.52 -1.93
N LEU A 89 -7.50 0.99 -1.10
CA LEU A 89 -7.14 0.01 -0.07
C LEU A 89 -6.71 -1.33 -0.69
N ILE A 90 -7.43 -1.81 -1.71
CA ILE A 90 -7.07 -3.04 -2.45
C ILE A 90 -5.69 -2.88 -3.08
N VAL A 91 -5.42 -1.73 -3.69
CA VAL A 91 -4.11 -1.41 -4.29
C VAL A 91 -3.01 -1.36 -3.22
N ALA A 92 -3.25 -0.72 -2.09
CA ALA A 92 -2.28 -0.66 -1.00
C ALA A 92 -1.91 -2.05 -0.47
N MET A 93 -2.90 -2.93 -0.29
CA MET A 93 -2.69 -4.30 0.17
C MET A 93 -1.97 -5.17 -0.87
N THR A 94 -2.18 -4.93 -2.16
CA THR A 94 -1.55 -5.72 -3.24
C THR A 94 -0.10 -5.31 -3.51
N ILE A 95 0.27 -4.05 -3.28
CA ILE A 95 1.67 -3.60 -3.38
C ILE A 95 2.50 -4.08 -2.18
N HIS A 96 1.88 -4.26 -1.01
CA HIS A 96 2.52 -4.78 0.20
C HIS A 96 2.40 -6.31 0.35
N SER A 97 2.82 -7.06 -0.68
CA SER A 97 2.94 -8.52 -0.70
C SER A 97 4.31 -8.93 -1.22
#